data_AF-A0A2A6CCW1-F1
#
_entry.id   AF-A0A2A6CCW1-F1
#
_cell.length_a   1.000
_cell.length_b   1.000
_cell.length_c   1.000
_cell.angle_alpha   90.00
_cell.angle_beta   90.00
_cell.angle_gamma   90.00
#
_symmetry.space_group_name_H-M   'P 1'
#
loop_
_entity.id
_entity.type
_entity.pdbx_description
1 polymer ?
#
loop_
_entity_poly.entity_id
_entity_poly.type
_entity_poly.pdbx_seq_one_letter_code
_entity_poly.pdbx_strand_id
1 'polypeptide(L)'
;MKANIKAHHFRVLLQAAGAKTSLKKAKASLSKGRSPMDAVLNKAGTLITSRSGMEDRVKEFCTNLFCSTTPVPRCSLPHSSDTSLPILPSEIRSAITKTALAVQTRYRDQCFDPDAHEYIPSSPLITLESERCPKQ
;
A
#
# COMPACT_ATOMS: atom_id res chain seq x y z
N MET A 1 22.92 -20.43 -15.90
CA MET A 1 21.99 -19.95 -14.83
C MET A 1 22.59 -19.99 -13.42
N LYS A 2 23.13 -21.13 -12.95
CA LYS A 2 23.70 -21.27 -11.58
C LYS A 2 24.83 -20.26 -11.24
N ALA A 3 25.70 -19.93 -12.19
CA ALA A 3 26.79 -18.97 -11.98
C ALA A 3 26.29 -17.53 -11.73
N ASN A 4 25.23 -17.10 -12.44
CA ASN A 4 24.63 -15.78 -12.28
C ASN A 4 24.02 -15.60 -10.87
N ILE A 5 23.38 -16.65 -10.34
CA ILE A 5 22.80 -16.64 -8.99
C ILE A 5 23.88 -16.46 -7.92
N LYS A 6 25.02 -17.16 -8.06
CA LYS A 6 26.15 -17.02 -7.14
C LYS A 6 26.75 -15.62 -7.20
N ALA A 7 26.96 -15.07 -8.40
CA ALA A 7 27.47 -13.72 -8.59
C ALA A 7 26.53 -12.66 -7.97
N HIS A 8 25.22 -12.83 -8.15
CA HIS A 8 24.22 -11.97 -7.51
C HIS A 8 24.29 -12.02 -5.98
N HIS A 9 24.37 -13.21 -5.39
CA HIS A 9 24.49 -13.37 -3.94
C HIS A 9 25.75 -12.69 -3.39
N PHE A 10 26.88 -12.89 -4.07
CA PHE A 10 28.14 -12.29 -3.67
C PHE A 10 28.07 -10.76 -3.71
N ARG A 11 27.51 -10.19 -4.78
CA ARG A 11 27.31 -8.73 -4.92
C ARG A 11 26.46 -8.14 -3.79
N VAL A 12 25.35 -8.78 -3.44
CA VAL A 12 24.45 -8.28 -2.37
C VAL A 12 25.14 -8.31 -1.00
N LEU A 13 25.90 -9.36 -0.70
CA LEU A 13 26.65 -9.46 0.56
C LEU A 13 27.80 -8.44 0.61
N LEU A 14 28.51 -8.25 -0.51
CA LEU A 14 29.60 -7.29 -0.61
C LEU A 14 29.11 -5.85 -0.43
N GLN A 15 27.97 -5.51 -1.03
CA GLN A 15 27.33 -4.21 -0.86
C GLN A 15 26.94 -3.98 0.61
N ALA A 16 26.37 -4.98 1.27
CA ALA A 16 25.99 -4.87 2.68
C ALA A 16 27.21 -4.69 3.60
N ALA A 17 28.31 -5.40 3.33
CA ALA A 17 29.58 -5.24 4.03
C ALA A 17 30.17 -3.84 3.83
N GLY A 18 30.22 -3.35 2.58
CA GLY A 18 30.71 -2.02 2.26
C GLY A 18 29.89 -0.90 2.90
N ALA A 19 28.57 -1.07 2.96
CA ALA A 19 27.65 -0.13 3.61
C ALA A 19 27.59 -0.28 5.15
N LYS A 20 28.38 -1.19 5.75
CA LYS A 20 28.35 -1.51 7.19
C LYS A 20 26.93 -1.85 7.71
N THR A 21 26.13 -2.48 6.87
CA THR A 21 24.76 -2.91 7.21
C THR A 21 24.73 -4.38 7.62
N SER A 22 23.60 -4.82 8.18
CA SER A 22 23.45 -6.20 8.66
C SER A 22 23.53 -7.23 7.53
N LEU A 23 24.61 -8.01 7.49
CA LEU A 23 24.76 -9.18 6.61
C LEU A 23 23.64 -10.21 6.82
N LYS A 24 23.12 -10.34 8.06
CA LYS A 24 21.98 -11.21 8.36
C LYS A 24 20.73 -10.76 7.61
N LYS A 25 20.42 -9.46 7.60
CA LYS A 25 19.28 -8.90 6.84
C LYS A 25 19.50 -9.04 5.33
N ALA A 26 20.71 -8.80 4.84
CA ALA A 26 21.05 -8.97 3.42
C ALA A 26 20.93 -10.44 2.97
N LYS A 27 21.34 -11.40 3.80
CA LYS A 27 21.13 -12.83 3.51
C LYS A 27 19.64 -13.20 3.50
N ALA A 28 18.86 -12.64 4.43
CA ALA A 28 17.43 -12.87 4.51
C ALA A 28 16.65 -12.27 3.32
N SER A 29 17.09 -11.15 2.75
CA SER A 29 16.47 -10.60 1.53
C SER A 29 16.69 -11.51 0.33
N LEU A 30 17.85 -12.18 0.23
CA LEU A 30 18.14 -13.20 -0.80
C LEU A 30 17.27 -14.47 -0.68
N SER A 31 16.61 -14.70 0.46
CA SER A 31 15.68 -15.82 0.64
C SER A 31 14.21 -15.42 0.48
N LYS A 32 13.85 -14.13 0.54
CA LYS A 32 12.45 -13.66 0.49
C LYS A 32 11.70 -13.99 -0.82
N GLY A 33 12.42 -14.31 -1.90
CA GLY A 33 11.83 -14.75 -3.18
C GLY A 33 11.92 -16.25 -3.45
N ARG A 34 12.33 -17.06 -2.46
CA ARG A 34 12.57 -18.50 -2.61
C ARG A 34 11.47 -19.39 -2.05
N SER A 35 10.31 -18.82 -1.73
CA SER A 35 9.15 -19.65 -1.48
C SER A 35 8.85 -20.43 -2.75
N PRO A 36 8.73 -21.77 -2.69
CA PRO A 36 8.04 -22.50 -3.74
C PRO A 36 6.69 -21.80 -3.96
N MET A 37 6.37 -21.45 -5.21
CA MET A 37 4.97 -21.15 -5.49
C MET A 37 4.20 -22.46 -5.33
N ASP A 38 3.07 -22.41 -4.62
CA ASP A 38 2.13 -23.53 -4.59
C ASP A 38 1.77 -23.87 -6.03
N ALA A 39 2.12 -25.08 -6.44
CA ALA A 39 2.05 -25.47 -7.83
C ALA A 39 0.59 -25.47 -8.30
N VAL A 40 0.34 -24.81 -9.42
CA VAL A 40 -1.00 -24.62 -9.96
C VAL A 40 -1.45 -25.90 -10.66
N LEU A 41 -2.70 -26.32 -10.45
CA LEU A 41 -3.26 -27.47 -11.16
C LEU A 41 -3.78 -27.05 -12.55
N ASN A 42 -3.54 -27.89 -13.55
CA ASN A 42 -4.19 -27.78 -14.84
C ASN A 42 -5.67 -28.20 -14.75
N LYS A 43 -6.42 -28.07 -15.84
CA LYS A 43 -7.84 -28.49 -15.89
C LYS A 43 -8.05 -29.99 -15.64
N ALA A 44 -7.03 -30.80 -15.94
CA ALA A 44 -7.03 -32.24 -15.72
C ALA A 44 -6.54 -32.63 -14.31
N GLY A 45 -6.35 -31.65 -13.40
CA GLY A 45 -5.86 -31.89 -12.04
C GLY A 45 -4.38 -32.24 -11.94
N THR A 46 -3.60 -32.14 -13.02
CA THR A 46 -2.15 -32.37 -13.02
C THR A 46 -1.40 -31.13 -12.53
N LEU A 47 -0.35 -31.37 -11.75
CA LEU A 47 0.52 -30.33 -11.21
C LEU A 47 1.34 -29.63 -12.31
N ILE A 48 1.24 -28.30 -12.38
CA ILE A 48 2.09 -27.47 -13.22
C ILE A 48 3.23 -26.92 -12.35
N THR A 49 4.45 -27.36 -12.63
CA THR A 49 5.67 -26.95 -11.91
C THR A 49 6.50 -25.93 -12.69
N SER A 50 6.26 -25.80 -13.99
CA SER A 50 6.96 -24.85 -14.85
C SER A 50 6.36 -23.45 -14.70
N ARG A 51 7.22 -22.43 -14.58
CA ARG A 51 6.79 -21.03 -14.53
C ARG A 51 5.89 -20.64 -15.71
N SER A 52 6.30 -20.96 -16.95
CA SER A 52 5.53 -20.60 -18.15
C SER A 52 4.15 -21.24 -18.15
N GLY A 53 4.06 -22.54 -17.81
CA GLY A 53 2.76 -23.20 -17.69
C GLY A 53 1.85 -22.59 -16.62
N MET A 54 2.41 -22.10 -15.51
CA MET A 54 1.63 -21.39 -14.50
C MET A 54 1.12 -20.05 -15.03
N GLU A 55 1.98 -19.28 -15.72
CA GLU A 55 1.60 -18.01 -16.35
C GLU A 55 0.48 -18.21 -17.39
N ASP A 56 0.59 -19.25 -18.23
CA ASP A 56 -0.44 -19.60 -19.21
C ASP A 56 -1.77 -19.99 -18.54
N ARG A 57 -1.71 -20.76 -17.45
CA ARG A 57 -2.91 -21.16 -16.72
C ARG A 57 -3.61 -19.99 -16.04
N VAL A 58 -2.84 -19.06 -15.47
CA VAL A 58 -3.37 -17.82 -14.88
C VAL A 58 -3.99 -16.96 -15.98
N LYS A 59 -3.31 -16.80 -17.12
CA LYS A 59 -3.82 -16.04 -18.27
C LYS A 59 -5.16 -16.60 -18.73
N GLU A 60 -5.23 -17.92 -18.96
CA GLU A 60 -6.47 -18.60 -19.35
C GLU A 60 -7.59 -18.39 -18.33
N PHE A 61 -7.29 -18.55 -17.04
CA PHE A 61 -8.25 -18.34 -15.97
C PHE A 61 -8.81 -16.91 -15.97
N CYS A 62 -7.93 -15.91 -16.00
CA CYS A 62 -8.32 -14.49 -16.05
C CYS A 62 -9.12 -14.18 -17.31
N THR A 63 -8.69 -14.65 -18.48
CA THR A 63 -9.44 -14.45 -19.73
C THR A 63 -10.85 -15.02 -19.61
N ASN A 64 -11.02 -16.25 -19.12
CA ASN A 64 -12.35 -16.83 -18.95
C ASN A 64 -13.21 -16.07 -17.93
N LEU A 65 -12.60 -15.59 -16.84
CA LEU A 65 -13.30 -14.83 -15.80
C LEU A 65 -13.85 -13.50 -16.34
N PHE A 66 -13.03 -12.77 -17.10
CA PHE A 66 -13.38 -11.43 -17.57
C PHE A 66 -14.09 -11.41 -18.93
N CYS A 67 -13.96 -12.47 -19.74
CA CYS A 67 -14.75 -12.65 -20.96
C CYS A 67 -16.09 -13.34 -20.69
N SER A 68 -16.41 -13.66 -19.43
CA SER A 68 -17.67 -14.29 -19.08
C SER A 68 -18.85 -13.38 -19.43
N THR A 69 -19.64 -13.77 -20.43
CA THR A 69 -20.87 -13.07 -20.85
C THR A 69 -22.06 -13.38 -19.93
N THR A 70 -21.82 -14.00 -18.78
CA THR A 70 -22.86 -14.32 -17.81
C THR A 70 -23.51 -13.00 -17.38
N PRO A 71 -24.82 -12.83 -17.57
CA PRO A 71 -25.50 -11.63 -17.12
C PRO A 71 -25.37 -11.54 -15.60
N VAL A 72 -24.51 -10.65 -15.11
CA VAL A 72 -24.48 -10.31 -13.69
C VAL A 72 -25.69 -9.41 -13.44
N PRO A 73 -26.63 -9.79 -12.56
CA PRO A 73 -27.71 -8.89 -12.17
C PRO A 73 -27.09 -7.59 -11.71
N ARG A 74 -27.44 -6.47 -12.38
CA ARG A 74 -26.98 -5.17 -11.91
C ARG A 74 -27.49 -5.02 -10.48
N CYS A 75 -26.59 -4.81 -9.53
CA CYS A 75 -26.99 -4.37 -8.22
C CYS A 75 -27.77 -3.09 -8.43
N SER A 76 -29.08 -3.11 -8.16
CA SER A 76 -29.86 -1.91 -8.02
C SER A 76 -29.25 -1.18 -6.82
N LEU A 77 -28.28 -0.31 -7.10
CA LEU A 77 -27.95 0.78 -6.19
C LEU A 77 -29.31 1.36 -5.79
N PRO A 78 -29.60 1.48 -4.48
CA PRO A 78 -30.79 2.17 -4.07
C PRO A 78 -30.76 3.49 -4.83
N HIS A 79 -31.77 3.68 -5.69
CA HIS A 79 -32.01 4.94 -6.36
C HIS A 79 -31.76 5.98 -5.29
N SER A 80 -30.77 6.85 -5.51
CA SER A 80 -30.36 7.86 -4.55
C SER A 80 -31.62 8.62 -4.19
N SER A 81 -32.30 8.18 -3.13
CA SER A 81 -33.21 9.03 -2.45
C SER A 81 -32.31 10.17 -2.06
N ASP A 82 -32.73 11.39 -2.34
CA ASP A 82 -32.10 12.63 -1.86
C ASP A 82 -32.07 12.71 -0.32
N THR A 83 -32.15 11.57 0.37
CA THR A 83 -31.77 11.35 1.74
C THR A 83 -30.25 11.45 1.80
N SER A 84 -29.79 12.69 1.94
CA SER A 84 -28.51 12.96 2.61
C SER A 84 -28.40 12.00 3.79
N LEU A 85 -27.30 11.24 3.85
CA LEU A 85 -26.99 10.44 5.03
C LEU A 85 -27.17 11.36 6.26
N PRO A 86 -27.82 10.89 7.35
CA PRO A 86 -28.06 11.72 8.53
C PRO A 86 -26.76 11.90 9.32
N ILE A 87 -25.73 12.42 8.65
CA ILE A 87 -24.47 12.79 9.27
C ILE A 87 -24.73 14.14 9.92
N LEU A 88 -24.92 14.14 11.24
CA LEU A 88 -25.04 15.40 11.96
C LEU A 88 -23.70 16.14 11.92
N PRO A 89 -23.70 17.49 11.82
CA PRO A 89 -22.49 18.28 11.95
C PRO A 89 -21.70 18.00 13.24
N SER A 90 -22.35 17.53 14.30
CA SER A 90 -21.70 17.10 15.55
C SER A 90 -20.82 15.87 15.38
N GLU A 91 -21.20 14.93 14.53
CA GLU A 91 -20.44 13.72 14.23
C GLU A 91 -19.14 14.07 13.49
N ILE A 92 -19.25 14.96 12.50
CA ILE A 92 -18.11 15.51 11.75
C ILE A 92 -17.14 16.22 12.71
N ARG A 93 -17.65 17.10 13.58
CA ARG A 93 -16.83 17.78 14.60
C ARG A 93 -16.15 16.80 15.54
N SER A 94 -16.87 15.78 16.03
CA SER A 94 -16.30 14.76 16.92
C SER A 94 -15.19 13.97 16.24
N ALA A 95 -15.38 13.59 14.98
CA ALA A 95 -14.37 12.89 14.19
C ALA A 95 -13.12 13.76 14.00
N ILE A 96 -13.28 15.02 13.60
CA ILE A 96 -12.16 15.96 13.45
C ILE A 96 -11.40 16.12 14.78
N THR A 97 -12.09 16.37 15.89
CA THR A 97 -11.45 16.53 17.21
C THR A 97 -10.72 15.27 17.65
N LYS A 98 -11.31 14.09 17.49
CA LYS A 98 -10.65 12.82 17.82
C LYS A 98 -9.39 12.59 16.99
N THR A 99 -9.44 12.96 15.71
CA THR A 99 -8.31 12.80 14.78
C THR A 99 -7.21 13.80 15.11
N ALA A 100 -7.56 15.06 15.39
CA ALA A 100 -6.61 16.09 15.83
C ALA A 100 -5.94 15.73 17.16
N LEU A 101 -6.72 15.23 18.13
CA LEU A 101 -6.19 14.75 19.41
C LEU A 101 -5.25 13.55 19.21
N ALA A 102 -5.63 12.56 18.39
CA ALA A 102 -4.80 11.40 18.11
C ALA A 102 -3.50 11.76 17.37
N VAL A 103 -3.53 12.77 16.51
CA VAL A 103 -2.33 13.32 15.86
C VAL A 103 -1.46 14.04 16.89
N GLN A 104 -2.04 14.86 17.76
CA GLN A 104 -1.33 15.58 18.82
C GLN A 104 -0.67 14.62 19.83
N THR A 105 -1.35 13.54 20.24
CA THR A 105 -0.77 12.53 21.13
C THR A 105 0.38 11.78 20.46
N ARG A 106 0.26 11.46 19.16
CA ARG A 106 1.37 10.83 18.41
C ARG A 106 2.59 11.74 18.27
N TYR A 107 2.40 13.06 18.13
CA TYR A 107 3.51 14.02 18.17
C TYR A 107 4.12 14.15 19.56
N ARG A 108 3.30 14.08 20.63
CA ARG A 108 3.79 14.13 22.01
C ARG A 108 4.57 12.88 22.43
N ASP A 109 4.19 11.72 21.90
CA ASP A 109 4.90 10.45 22.12
C ASP A 109 6.15 10.31 21.22
N GLN A 110 6.33 11.20 20.23
CA GLN A 110 7.54 11.33 19.44
C GLN A 110 8.47 12.42 20.02
N CYS A 111 9.20 11.99 21.07
CA CYS A 111 10.53 12.43 21.50
C CYS A 111 10.66 13.76 22.27
N PHE A 112 11.11 13.66 23.53
CA PHE A 112 11.83 14.74 24.20
C PHE A 112 13.28 14.29 24.46
N ASP A 113 14.17 14.62 23.54
CA ASP A 113 15.62 14.59 23.73
C ASP A 113 16.03 16.03 24.10
N PRO A 114 16.54 16.32 25.31
CA PRO A 114 16.58 17.68 25.86
C PRO A 114 17.71 18.58 25.34
N ASP A 115 18.50 18.17 24.34
CA ASP A 115 19.72 18.90 23.91
C ASP A 115 19.62 19.65 22.57
N ALA A 116 18.42 19.82 22.01
CA ALA A 116 18.23 20.63 20.80
C ALA A 116 17.82 22.08 21.13
N HIS A 117 18.79 22.99 21.07
CA HIS A 117 18.58 24.44 21.13
C HIS A 117 17.52 24.92 20.11
N GLU A 118 16.62 25.77 20.62
CA GLU A 118 15.62 26.63 19.95
C GLU A 118 15.26 26.31 18.49
N TYR A 119 14.10 25.68 18.31
CA TYR A 119 13.31 25.89 17.11
C TYR A 119 11.88 26.24 17.52
N ILE A 120 11.53 27.54 17.43
CA ILE A 120 10.16 28.00 17.49
C ILE A 120 9.55 27.74 16.11
N PRO A 121 8.62 26.80 15.92
CA PRO A 121 7.93 26.67 14.65
C PRO A 121 6.89 27.78 14.58
N SER A 122 7.11 28.76 13.70
CA SER A 122 6.09 29.74 13.33
C SER A 122 4.83 29.03 12.86
N SER A 123 3.70 29.29 13.53
CA SER A 123 2.38 28.85 13.11
C SER A 123 2.11 29.27 11.66
N PRO A 124 1.55 28.40 10.79
CA PRO A 124 1.06 28.86 9.50
C PRO A 124 -0.21 29.71 9.70
N LEU A 125 -0.07 31.01 9.48
CA LEU A 125 -1.18 31.94 9.24
C LEU A 125 -1.98 31.42 8.03
N ILE A 126 -3.21 30.99 8.27
CA ILE A 126 -4.13 30.61 7.20
C ILE A 126 -4.72 31.91 6.65
N THR A 127 -4.10 32.46 5.60
CA THR A 127 -4.67 33.60 4.87
C THR A 127 -5.84 33.10 4.04
N LEU A 128 -7.07 33.49 4.43
CA LEU A 128 -8.26 33.34 3.59
C LEU A 128 -8.20 34.38 2.47
N GLU A 129 -7.67 33.98 1.31
CA GLU A 129 -7.83 34.75 0.06
C GLU A 129 -9.32 34.79 -0.29
N SER A 130 -9.92 35.97 -0.11
CA SER A 130 -11.29 36.29 -0.51
C SER A 130 -11.28 36.73 -1.97
N GLU A 131 -11.45 35.77 -2.90
CA GLU A 131 -11.73 36.10 -4.29
C GLU A 131 -13.15 36.68 -4.42
N ARG A 132 -13.21 38.01 -4.58
CA ARG A 132 -14.43 38.75 -4.91
C ARG A 132 -14.52 38.88 -6.44
N CYS A 133 -15.39 38.09 -7.07
CA CYS A 133 -15.82 38.37 -8.45
C CYS A 133 -16.78 39.57 -8.48
N PRO A 134 -16.62 40.54 -9.40
CA PRO A 134 -17.62 41.59 -9.62
C PRO A 134 -18.71 41.08 -10.56
N LYS A 135 -19.98 41.38 -10.25
CA LYS A 135 -21.07 41.32 -11.23
C LYS A 135 -21.62 42.73 -11.44
N GLN A 136 -21.93 42.96 -12.72
CA GLN A 136 -22.39 44.16 -13.40
C GLN A 136 -23.69 44.73 -12.82
#